data_AF-A0A022WBG3-F1
#
_entry.id   AF-A0A022WBG3-F1
#
_cell.length_a   1.000
_cell.length_b   1.000
_cell.length_c   1.000
_cell.angle_alpha   90.00
_cell.angle_beta   90.00
_cell.angle_gamma   90.00
#
_symmetry.space_group_name_H-M   'P 1'
#
loop_
_entity.id
_entity.type
_entity.pdbx_description
1 polymer ?
#
loop_
_entity_poly.entity_id
_entity_poly.type
_entity_poly.pdbx_seq_one_letter_code
_entity_poly.pdbx_strand_id
1 'polypeptide(L)'
;MFSRLIRARGVAQVGRQPSTQLFRRSVTTDAASAHAEDIPVVRLPGLPIERIYAGRKSANHSFARLQEDDKPFSVKLSDESFETYELDPPPYTLKTTKKELKQMYYDMVSIRRMEMAADRLYKEKKIRGFCHLSTGQEAVATGIEHAITPDDKLITAYRCHGFAMMRGGTVRSIIGELLGRREGIAYGKGGSMHMFAKNFFGGNGIVGAQVPVGAGLAFAQQYNGEANTTVCLYGDGASNQGQVFEAFNMAKLWNLPVMFGCESTFQIVFYPFFSMLCCGRINTFDL
;
A
#
# COMPACT_ATOMS: atom_id res chain seq x y z
N MET A 1 29.81 8.16 -64.94
CA MET A 1 30.88 7.47 -65.68
C MET A 1 31.65 6.64 -64.67
N PHE A 2 31.59 5.31 -64.83
CA PHE A 2 32.44 4.23 -64.29
C PHE A 2 32.92 4.24 -62.82
N SER A 3 33.04 3.14 -62.09
CA SER A 3 32.47 1.78 -62.07
C SER A 3 33.29 1.03 -60.99
N ARG A 4 32.62 0.18 -60.18
CA ARG A 4 33.06 -1.19 -59.77
C ARG A 4 34.34 -1.30 -58.91
N LEU A 5 34.47 -2.21 -57.92
CA LEU A 5 34.13 -3.64 -57.96
C LEU A 5 34.32 -4.32 -56.56
N ILE A 6 33.33 -5.13 -56.12
CA ILE A 6 33.43 -6.49 -55.48
C ILE A 6 33.92 -6.60 -54.00
N ARG A 7 33.34 -7.41 -53.08
CA ARG A 7 32.67 -8.73 -53.19
C ARG A 7 31.69 -9.02 -52.04
N ALA A 8 30.65 -9.79 -52.38
CA ALA A 8 29.64 -10.38 -51.50
C ALA A 8 30.11 -11.68 -50.79
N ARG A 9 29.52 -11.95 -49.62
CA ARG A 9 29.19 -13.28 -49.05
C ARG A 9 27.74 -13.12 -48.59
N GLY A 10 26.73 -13.89 -48.98
CA GLY A 10 26.66 -15.34 -49.20
C GLY A 10 25.52 -15.83 -48.31
N VAL A 11 24.29 -15.80 -48.82
CA VAL A 11 23.05 -16.21 -48.15
C VAL A 11 22.97 -17.73 -48.07
N ALA A 12 22.70 -18.27 -46.88
CA ALA A 12 22.24 -19.65 -46.71
C ALA A 12 20.74 -19.66 -46.42
N GLN A 13 19.97 -20.30 -47.29
CA GLN A 13 18.55 -20.60 -47.07
C GLN A 13 18.41 -21.81 -46.13
N VAL A 14 17.53 -21.71 -45.15
CA VAL A 14 16.98 -22.86 -44.40
C VAL A 14 15.45 -22.74 -44.42
N GLY A 15 14.80 -23.89 -44.64
CA GLY A 15 13.50 -24.01 -45.28
C GLY A 15 12.27 -23.57 -44.47
N ARG A 16 11.19 -23.30 -45.22
CA ARG A 16 9.83 -23.07 -44.72
C ARG A 16 9.25 -24.38 -44.14
N GLN A 17 8.81 -24.32 -42.89
CA GLN A 17 7.83 -25.23 -42.30
C GLN A 17 6.49 -24.48 -42.07
N PRO A 18 5.35 -25.18 -42.06
CA PRO A 18 4.04 -24.58 -42.26
C PRO A 18 3.56 -23.74 -41.06
N SER A 19 2.76 -22.73 -41.38
CA SER A 19 2.18 -21.73 -40.49
C SER A 19 1.27 -22.33 -39.42
N THR A 20 1.74 -22.36 -38.18
CA THR A 20 0.89 -22.33 -36.99
C THR A 20 0.45 -20.89 -36.72
N GLN A 21 -0.85 -20.65 -36.69
CA GLN A 21 -1.43 -19.36 -36.31
C GLN A 21 -1.01 -19.02 -34.87
N LEU A 22 0.00 -18.15 -34.71
CA LEU A 22 0.27 -17.48 -33.45
C LEU A 22 -0.81 -16.43 -33.23
N PHE A 23 -1.81 -16.79 -32.44
CA PHE A 23 -2.75 -15.85 -31.84
C PHE A 23 -1.95 -14.82 -31.02
N ARG A 24 -1.94 -13.55 -31.45
CA ARG A 24 -1.40 -12.44 -30.65
C ARG A 24 -2.17 -12.41 -29.34
N ARG A 25 -1.56 -12.89 -28.25
CA ARG A 25 -2.03 -12.58 -26.90
C ARG A 25 -1.77 -11.09 -26.66
N SER A 26 -2.84 -10.34 -26.44
CA SER A 26 -2.79 -9.06 -25.75
C SER A 26 -2.06 -9.24 -24.43
N VAL A 27 -1.09 -8.38 -24.15
CA VAL A 27 -0.43 -8.31 -22.83
C VAL A 27 -1.47 -7.77 -21.84
N THR A 28 -2.24 -8.67 -21.23
CA THR A 28 -3.03 -8.40 -20.04
C THR A 28 -2.14 -8.70 -18.83
N THR A 29 -2.12 -7.77 -17.88
CA THR A 29 -1.38 -7.78 -16.61
C THR A 29 -1.88 -8.87 -15.64
N ASP A 30 -1.74 -10.14 -16.03
CA ASP A 30 -2.28 -11.30 -15.32
C ASP A 30 -1.17 -12.13 -14.62
N ALA A 31 -0.06 -11.49 -14.26
CA ALA A 31 1.09 -12.17 -13.64
C ALA A 31 1.06 -12.18 -12.10
N ALA A 32 0.09 -11.54 -11.44
CA ALA A 32 0.03 -11.43 -9.98
C ALA A 32 -1.04 -12.32 -9.31
N SER A 33 -1.77 -13.14 -10.07
CA SER A 33 -2.91 -13.93 -9.58
C SER A 33 -2.68 -15.45 -9.54
N ALA A 34 -1.48 -15.94 -9.88
CA ALA A 34 -1.25 -17.37 -10.11
C ALA A 34 -0.79 -18.22 -8.91
N HIS A 35 -0.69 -17.71 -7.68
CA HIS A 35 -0.15 -18.48 -6.54
C HIS A 35 -0.94 -18.36 -5.24
N ALA A 36 -2.27 -18.31 -5.33
CA ALA A 36 -3.16 -18.44 -4.17
C ALA A 36 -3.86 -19.81 -4.18
N GLU A 37 -3.10 -20.91 -4.14
CA GLU A 37 -3.64 -22.23 -3.86
C GLU A 37 -3.00 -22.80 -2.58
N ASP A 38 -3.88 -23.33 -1.73
CA ASP A 38 -3.64 -24.10 -0.50
C ASP A 38 -3.22 -23.38 0.79
N ILE A 39 -4.19 -22.66 1.39
CA ILE A 39 -4.22 -22.44 2.85
C ILE A 39 -5.49 -23.12 3.40
N PRO A 40 -5.38 -24.06 4.36
CA PRO A 40 -6.54 -24.82 4.83
C PRO A 40 -7.51 -23.91 5.60
N VAL A 41 -8.78 -23.92 5.14
CA VAL A 41 -9.90 -23.23 5.78
C VAL A 41 -10.28 -23.99 7.06
N VAL A 42 -9.87 -23.48 8.22
CA VAL A 42 -10.37 -23.98 9.51
C VAL A 42 -11.81 -23.49 9.70
N ARG A 43 -12.79 -24.39 9.53
CA ARG A 43 -14.19 -24.17 9.91
C ARG A 43 -14.30 -24.15 11.45
N LEU A 44 -14.61 -22.99 12.02
CA LEU A 44 -15.11 -22.92 13.39
C LEU A 44 -16.61 -23.27 13.41
N PRO A 45 -17.09 -24.15 14.30
CA PRO A 45 -18.51 -24.48 14.41
C PRO A 45 -19.31 -23.29 14.96
N GLY A 46 -20.50 -23.08 14.40
CA GLY A 46 -21.40 -21.99 14.74
C GLY A 46 -21.99 -22.12 16.15
N LEU A 47 -22.00 -21.00 16.89
CA LEU A 47 -22.72 -20.86 18.15
C LEU A 47 -23.94 -19.96 17.93
N PRO A 48 -25.12 -20.30 18.50
CA PRO A 48 -26.35 -19.54 18.30
C PRO A 48 -26.32 -18.22 19.08
N ILE A 49 -26.95 -17.20 18.49
CA ILE A 49 -27.13 -15.87 19.05
C ILE A 49 -28.38 -15.89 19.94
N GLU A 50 -28.21 -15.87 21.26
CA GLU A 50 -29.28 -15.47 22.18
C GLU A 50 -28.81 -14.46 23.23
N ARG A 51 -29.70 -13.51 23.49
CA ARG A 51 -29.60 -12.35 24.38
C ARG A 51 -29.24 -12.74 25.81
N ILE A 52 -28.24 -12.05 26.39
CA ILE A 52 -28.21 -11.78 27.84
C ILE A 52 -27.88 -10.29 28.03
N TYR A 53 -28.92 -9.46 28.13
CA TYR A 53 -28.87 -8.19 28.85
C TYR A 53 -29.12 -8.52 30.33
N ALA A 54 -28.05 -8.53 31.12
CA ALA A 54 -28.14 -8.50 32.58
C ALA A 54 -27.00 -7.63 33.10
N GLY A 55 -27.33 -6.42 33.55
CA GLY A 55 -26.38 -5.49 34.11
C GLY A 55 -25.69 -6.07 35.36
N ARG A 56 -24.36 -6.08 35.35
CA ARG A 56 -23.54 -6.27 36.56
C ARG A 56 -22.47 -5.20 36.61
N LYS A 57 -22.42 -4.52 37.77
CA LYS A 57 -21.45 -3.50 38.16
C LYS A 57 -20.02 -4.02 37.94
N SER A 58 -19.34 -3.54 36.89
CA SER A 58 -17.92 -3.84 36.60
C SER A 58 -17.19 -2.57 36.13
N ALA A 59 -17.27 -1.51 36.94
CA ALA A 59 -16.55 -0.27 36.67
C ALA A 59 -15.11 -0.34 37.21
N ASN A 60 -14.89 -0.93 38.39
CA ASN A 60 -13.57 -0.90 39.02
C ASN A 60 -12.58 -1.90 38.41
N HIS A 61 -13.05 -3.05 37.93
CA HIS A 61 -12.17 -4.07 37.32
C HIS A 61 -11.78 -3.73 35.88
N SER A 62 -12.62 -2.96 35.17
CA SER A 62 -12.34 -2.45 33.82
C SER A 62 -11.35 -1.28 33.86
N PHE A 63 -11.50 -0.33 34.80
CA PHE A 63 -10.56 0.77 34.97
C PHE A 63 -9.13 0.33 35.32
N ALA A 64 -8.97 -0.62 36.25
CA ALA A 64 -7.64 -1.14 36.61
C ALA A 64 -6.95 -1.88 35.45
N ARG A 65 -7.73 -2.57 34.60
CA ARG A 65 -7.22 -3.29 33.41
C ARG A 65 -6.84 -2.36 32.26
N LEU A 66 -7.57 -1.25 32.10
CA LEU A 66 -7.22 -0.17 31.16
C LEU A 66 -5.89 0.48 31.54
N GLN A 67 -5.65 0.72 32.82
CA GLN A 67 -4.38 1.26 33.34
C GLN A 67 -3.16 0.38 33.10
N GLU A 68 -3.35 -0.94 32.97
CA GLU A 68 -2.27 -1.88 32.66
C GLU A 68 -1.93 -1.89 31.16
N ASP A 69 -2.93 -1.70 30.30
CA ASP A 69 -2.75 -1.70 28.85
C ASP A 69 -1.99 -0.46 28.34
N ASP A 70 -2.04 0.65 29.08
CA ASP A 70 -1.33 1.90 28.79
C ASP A 70 0.13 1.92 29.28
N LYS A 71 0.60 0.90 30.01
CA LYS A 71 1.99 0.85 30.50
C LYS A 71 2.97 0.63 29.33
N PRO A 72 3.99 1.50 29.17
CA PRO A 72 4.97 1.33 28.13
C PRO A 72 5.92 0.17 28.45
N PHE A 73 6.23 -0.63 27.45
CA PHE A 73 7.27 -1.66 27.52
C PHE A 73 8.11 -1.63 26.23
N SER A 74 9.30 -2.21 26.31
CA SER A 74 10.25 -2.24 25.19
C SER A 74 10.14 -3.55 24.42
N VAL A 75 10.06 -3.46 23.10
CA VAL A 75 10.16 -4.58 22.17
C VAL A 75 11.48 -4.48 21.44
N LYS A 76 12.27 -5.56 21.45
CA LYS A 76 13.50 -5.68 20.65
C LYS A 76 13.17 -6.36 19.32
N LEU A 77 13.49 -5.70 18.22
CA LEU A 77 13.45 -6.23 16.87
C LEU A 77 14.69 -7.08 16.57
N SER A 78 14.62 -7.92 15.55
CA SER A 78 15.79 -8.67 15.07
C SER A 78 16.83 -7.70 14.52
N ASP A 79 18.12 -8.01 14.71
CA ASP A 79 19.22 -7.20 14.17
C ASP A 79 19.25 -7.23 12.62
N GLU A 80 18.52 -8.17 11.99
CA GLU A 80 18.34 -8.30 10.54
C GLU A 80 17.08 -7.58 10.01
N SER A 81 16.37 -6.82 10.86
CA SER A 81 15.07 -6.22 10.47
C SER A 81 15.19 -5.12 9.43
N PHE A 82 16.36 -4.49 9.31
CA PHE A 82 16.59 -3.37 8.40
C PHE A 82 17.93 -3.54 7.67
N GLU A 83 17.86 -3.50 6.35
CA GLU A 83 19.03 -3.26 5.50
C GLU A 83 19.04 -1.78 5.13
N THR A 84 20.20 -1.13 5.25
CA THR A 84 20.33 0.31 5.06
C THR A 84 21.36 0.64 3.98
N TYR A 85 21.11 1.72 3.26
CA TYR A 85 21.99 2.24 2.22
C TYR A 85 22.15 3.74 2.40
N GLU A 86 23.36 4.20 2.75
CA GLU A 86 23.66 5.61 3.02
C GLU A 86 22.83 6.25 4.16
N LEU A 87 22.32 5.43 5.10
CA LEU A 87 21.70 5.89 6.34
C LEU A 87 22.13 5.01 7.53
N ASP A 88 22.10 5.57 8.73
CA ASP A 88 22.21 4.78 9.96
C ASP A 88 20.93 3.96 10.19
N PRO A 89 21.05 2.70 10.66
CA PRO A 89 19.88 1.89 10.95
C PRO A 89 19.03 2.51 12.06
N PRO A 90 17.70 2.42 11.95
CA PRO A 90 16.83 2.88 13.02
C PRO A 90 17.03 2.02 14.29
N PRO A 91 16.64 2.54 15.47
CA PRO A 91 16.74 1.78 16.71
C PRO A 91 15.98 0.45 16.63
N TYR A 92 16.68 -0.65 16.94
CA TYR A 92 16.08 -1.99 17.05
C TYR A 92 15.25 -2.17 18.34
N THR A 93 15.14 -1.15 19.19
CA THR A 93 14.30 -1.19 20.38
C THR A 93 13.20 -0.16 20.25
N LEU A 94 11.95 -0.62 20.26
CA LEU A 94 10.77 0.22 20.19
C LEU A 94 10.07 0.25 21.55
N LYS A 95 9.69 1.44 22.01
CA LYS A 95 8.81 1.59 23.17
C LYS A 95 7.36 1.64 22.67
N THR A 96 6.52 0.76 23.19
CA THR A 96 5.10 0.71 22.82
C THR A 96 4.25 0.33 24.02
N THR A 97 2.94 0.49 23.90
CA THR A 97 1.95 0.06 24.88
C THR A 97 1.13 -1.11 24.34
N LYS A 98 0.56 -1.90 25.24
CA LYS A 98 -0.31 -3.02 24.85
C LYS A 98 -1.56 -2.53 24.14
N LYS A 99 -2.03 -1.33 24.47
CA LYS A 99 -3.14 -0.65 23.79
C LYS A 99 -2.83 -0.34 22.33
N GLU A 100 -1.66 0.23 22.03
CA GLU A 100 -1.23 0.52 20.65
C GLU A 100 -1.16 -0.76 19.81
N LEU A 101 -0.52 -1.81 20.34
CA LEU A 101 -0.42 -3.09 19.62
C LEU A 101 -1.79 -3.75 19.39
N LYS A 102 -2.71 -3.65 20.36
CA LYS A 102 -4.09 -4.12 20.18
C LYS A 102 -4.82 -3.33 19.10
N GLN A 103 -4.60 -2.02 19.02
CA GLN A 103 -5.19 -1.18 17.99
C GLN A 103 -4.64 -1.54 16.61
N MET A 104 -3.32 -1.64 16.45
CA MET A 104 -2.70 -2.08 15.20
C MET A 104 -3.22 -3.47 14.76
N TYR A 105 -3.36 -4.41 15.70
CA TYR A 105 -3.94 -5.72 15.41
C TYR A 105 -5.40 -5.60 14.94
N TYR A 106 -6.22 -4.78 15.62
CA TYR A 106 -7.60 -4.55 15.23
C TYR A 106 -7.70 -3.95 13.82
N ASP A 107 -6.86 -2.98 13.51
CA ASP A 107 -6.82 -2.30 12.20
C ASP A 107 -6.42 -3.28 11.09
N MET A 108 -5.35 -4.06 11.30
CA MET A 108 -4.93 -5.10 10.34
C MET A 108 -6.02 -6.15 10.10
N VAL A 109 -6.66 -6.64 11.16
CA VAL A 109 -7.76 -7.62 11.03
C VAL A 109 -8.95 -7.00 10.32
N SER A 110 -9.26 -5.72 10.57
CA SER A 110 -10.35 -5.01 9.91
C SER A 110 -10.12 -4.87 8.42
N ILE A 111 -8.90 -4.49 8.00
CA ILE A 111 -8.49 -4.45 6.59
C ILE A 111 -8.62 -5.84 5.97
N ARG A 112 -8.05 -6.88 6.61
CA ARG A 112 -8.14 -8.28 6.14
C ARG A 112 -9.59 -8.71 5.92
N ARG A 113 -10.48 -8.43 6.88
CA ARG A 113 -11.90 -8.81 6.81
C ARG A 113 -12.64 -8.07 5.71
N MET A 114 -12.34 -6.79 5.52
CA MET A 114 -12.89 -5.99 4.41
C MET A 114 -12.45 -6.58 3.06
N GLU A 115 -11.17 -6.89 2.88
CA GLU A 115 -10.64 -7.46 1.63
C GLU A 115 -11.21 -8.85 1.35
N MET A 116 -11.35 -9.70 2.37
CA MET A 116 -12.01 -11.00 2.22
C MET A 116 -13.50 -10.86 1.83
N ALA A 117 -14.19 -9.84 2.34
CA ALA A 117 -15.55 -9.54 1.94
C ALA A 117 -15.62 -9.05 0.48
N ALA A 118 -14.67 -8.21 0.07
CA ALA A 118 -14.54 -7.76 -1.31
C ALA A 118 -14.26 -8.93 -2.27
N ASP A 119 -13.36 -9.85 -1.93
CA ASP A 119 -13.10 -11.08 -2.69
C ASP A 119 -14.36 -11.91 -2.90
N ARG A 120 -15.12 -12.14 -1.82
CA ARG A 120 -16.39 -12.86 -1.90
C ARG A 120 -17.39 -12.17 -2.82
N LEU A 121 -17.57 -10.85 -2.68
CA LEU A 121 -18.49 -10.07 -3.52
C LEU A 121 -18.05 -10.02 -4.99
N TYR A 122 -16.75 -10.07 -5.25
CA TYR A 122 -16.18 -10.18 -6.58
C TYR A 122 -16.49 -11.54 -7.22
N LYS A 123 -16.28 -12.63 -6.48
CA LYS A 123 -16.64 -14.01 -6.92
C LYS A 123 -18.14 -14.17 -7.16
N GLU A 124 -18.97 -13.49 -6.37
CA GLU A 124 -20.42 -13.40 -6.56
C GLU A 124 -20.84 -12.50 -7.75
N LYS A 125 -19.87 -11.93 -8.50
CA LYS A 125 -20.08 -11.02 -9.64
C LYS A 125 -20.84 -9.73 -9.30
N LYS A 126 -20.85 -9.35 -8.02
CA LYS A 126 -21.47 -8.10 -7.54
C LYS A 126 -20.53 -6.92 -7.72
N ILE A 127 -19.24 -7.12 -7.49
CA ILE A 127 -18.17 -6.19 -7.88
C ILE A 127 -17.79 -6.56 -9.33
N ARG A 128 -17.58 -5.55 -10.18
CA ARG A 128 -17.22 -5.72 -11.59
C ARG A 128 -15.97 -4.89 -11.92
N GLY A 129 -15.30 -5.26 -13.00
CA GLY A 129 -14.08 -4.56 -13.43
C GLY A 129 -12.89 -4.96 -12.56
N PHE A 130 -12.09 -3.99 -12.15
CA PHE A 130 -10.89 -4.24 -11.37
C PHE A 130 -11.18 -4.33 -9.86
N CYS A 131 -10.48 -5.24 -9.17
CA CYS A 131 -10.51 -5.37 -7.72
C CYS A 131 -9.14 -5.85 -7.23
N HIS A 132 -8.33 -4.94 -6.70
CA HIS A 132 -6.97 -5.25 -6.27
C HIS A 132 -6.90 -5.32 -4.74
N LEU A 133 -6.84 -6.54 -4.20
CA LEU A 133 -6.89 -6.79 -2.75
C LEU A 133 -5.50 -6.63 -2.13
N SER A 134 -5.37 -5.95 -0.99
CA SER A 134 -4.10 -5.89 -0.23
C SER A 134 -3.95 -6.99 0.82
N THR A 135 -4.58 -8.16 0.60
CA THR A 135 -4.50 -9.30 1.51
C THR A 135 -3.04 -9.74 1.69
N GLY A 136 -2.55 -9.73 2.92
CA GLY A 136 -1.15 -10.02 3.27
C GLY A 136 -0.26 -8.79 3.43
N GLN A 137 -0.74 -7.61 3.05
CA GLN A 137 -0.04 -6.33 3.17
C GLN A 137 -0.72 -5.37 4.17
N GLU A 138 -1.51 -5.89 5.11
CA GLU A 138 -2.25 -5.06 6.08
C GLU A 138 -1.33 -4.30 7.03
N ALA A 139 -0.18 -4.90 7.34
CA ALA A 139 0.85 -4.29 8.17
C ALA A 139 1.45 -3.05 7.51
N VAL A 140 1.42 -2.94 6.17
CA VAL A 140 1.97 -1.79 5.44
C VAL A 140 1.12 -0.55 5.70
N ALA A 141 -0.17 -0.62 5.37
CA ALA A 141 -1.09 0.50 5.58
C ALA A 141 -1.23 0.85 7.07
N THR A 142 -1.32 -0.16 7.94
CA THR A 142 -1.43 0.05 9.39
C THR A 142 -0.14 0.65 9.96
N GLY A 143 1.02 0.11 9.60
CA GLY A 143 2.31 0.58 10.10
C GLY A 143 2.60 2.01 9.68
N ILE A 144 2.32 2.36 8.41
CA ILE A 144 2.46 3.73 7.92
C ILE A 144 1.50 4.66 8.66
N GLU A 145 0.22 4.34 8.78
CA GLU A 145 -0.75 5.24 9.43
C GLU A 145 -0.42 5.51 10.90
N HIS A 146 0.06 4.48 11.63
CA HIS A 146 0.43 4.65 13.03
C HIS A 146 1.77 5.37 13.22
N ALA A 147 2.60 5.45 12.17
CA ALA A 147 3.81 6.24 12.18
C ALA A 147 3.53 7.72 11.84
N ILE A 148 2.62 7.98 10.89
CA ILE A 148 2.31 9.32 10.40
C ILE A 148 1.22 10.05 11.17
N THR A 149 1.06 11.33 10.87
CA THR A 149 -0.06 12.15 11.35
C THR A 149 -1.17 12.27 10.28
N PRO A 150 -2.40 12.62 10.68
CA PRO A 150 -3.48 12.90 9.72
C PRO A 150 -3.19 14.05 8.75
N ASP A 151 -2.25 14.94 9.07
CA ASP A 151 -1.87 16.10 8.25
C ASP A 151 -0.78 15.77 7.22
N ASP A 152 -0.01 14.70 7.45
CA ASP A 152 0.91 14.16 6.44
C ASP A 152 0.12 13.66 5.23
N LYS A 153 0.69 13.79 4.03
CA LYS A 153 -0.02 13.46 2.79
C LYS A 153 0.35 12.03 2.37
N LEU A 154 -0.61 11.26 1.90
CA LEU A 154 -0.36 9.89 1.43
C LEU A 154 -0.90 9.69 0.01
N ILE A 155 -0.08 9.09 -0.86
CA ILE A 155 -0.48 8.72 -2.22
C ILE A 155 0.04 7.32 -2.57
N THR A 156 -0.77 6.52 -3.26
CA THR A 156 -0.41 5.14 -3.65
C THR A 156 -1.00 4.76 -5.02
N ALA A 157 -0.67 3.56 -5.48
CA ALA A 157 -1.20 2.94 -6.69
C ALA A 157 -2.62 2.38 -6.47
N TYR A 158 -3.08 1.50 -7.35
CA TYR A 158 -4.44 0.95 -7.34
C TYR A 158 -4.77 -0.02 -6.19
N ARG A 159 -3.77 -0.47 -5.42
CA ARG A 159 -3.96 -1.35 -4.24
C ARG A 159 -4.20 -0.52 -2.99
N CYS A 160 -5.34 0.16 -2.94
CA CYS A 160 -5.52 1.31 -2.05
C CYS A 160 -6.58 1.14 -0.95
N HIS A 161 -7.31 0.03 -0.88
CA HIS A 161 -8.45 -0.09 0.04
C HIS A 161 -8.05 0.06 1.51
N GLY A 162 -6.96 -0.59 1.93
CA GLY A 162 -6.43 -0.47 3.30
C GLY A 162 -6.07 0.97 3.66
N PHE A 163 -5.36 1.68 2.77
CA PHE A 163 -5.04 3.10 2.96
C PHE A 163 -6.28 3.97 3.00
N ALA A 164 -7.24 3.76 2.09
CA ALA A 164 -8.50 4.49 2.09
C ALA A 164 -9.26 4.32 3.40
N MET A 165 -9.23 3.12 3.99
CA MET A 165 -9.85 2.83 5.28
C MET A 165 -9.16 3.58 6.43
N MET A 166 -7.84 3.50 6.48
CA MET A 166 -7.04 4.14 7.54
C MET A 166 -7.14 5.68 7.47
N ARG A 167 -7.25 6.24 6.26
CA ARG A 167 -7.35 7.69 6.00
C ARG A 167 -8.77 8.26 6.10
N GLY A 168 -9.64 7.60 6.86
CA GLY A 168 -11.00 8.08 7.18
C GLY A 168 -12.13 7.47 6.36
N GLY A 169 -11.85 6.54 5.46
CA GLY A 169 -12.86 5.74 4.79
C GLY A 169 -13.49 4.72 5.74
N THR A 170 -14.81 4.59 5.70
CA THR A 170 -15.48 3.49 6.41
C THR A 170 -15.48 2.22 5.55
N VAL A 171 -15.56 1.04 6.18
CA VAL A 171 -15.77 -0.23 5.44
C VAL A 171 -17.00 -0.13 4.54
N ARG A 172 -18.06 0.52 5.01
CA ARG A 172 -19.28 0.74 4.22
C ARG A 172 -19.01 1.58 2.96
N SER A 173 -18.27 2.69 3.07
CA SER A 173 -17.98 3.54 1.93
C SER A 173 -17.04 2.88 0.93
N ILE A 174 -16.10 2.05 1.39
CA ILE A 174 -15.18 1.32 0.49
C ILE A 174 -15.92 0.20 -0.24
N ILE A 175 -16.65 -0.65 0.48
CA ILE A 175 -17.46 -1.71 -0.13
C ILE A 175 -18.56 -1.11 -1.02
N GLY A 176 -19.16 0.01 -0.60
CA GLY A 176 -20.14 0.76 -1.39
C GLY A 176 -19.56 1.23 -2.72
N GLU A 177 -18.31 1.71 -2.73
CA GLU A 177 -17.61 2.13 -3.94
C GLU A 177 -17.30 0.95 -4.85
N LEU A 178 -16.82 -0.16 -4.29
CA LEU A 178 -16.57 -1.41 -5.04
C LEU A 178 -17.84 -1.96 -5.70
N LEU A 179 -18.99 -1.79 -5.05
CA LEU A 179 -20.30 -2.18 -5.58
C LEU A 179 -20.90 -1.14 -6.54
N GLY A 180 -20.21 -0.03 -6.81
CA GLY A 180 -20.69 1.05 -7.67
C GLY A 180 -21.94 1.75 -7.14
N ARG A 181 -22.04 1.93 -5.82
CA ARG A 181 -23.22 2.52 -5.15
C ARG A 181 -22.96 3.98 -4.77
N ARG A 182 -24.05 4.75 -4.66
CA ARG A 182 -24.01 6.16 -4.25
C ARG A 182 -23.39 6.37 -2.87
N GLU A 183 -23.47 5.39 -1.99
CA GLU A 183 -22.84 5.44 -0.65
C GLU A 183 -21.32 5.18 -0.69
N GLY A 184 -20.76 4.94 -1.87
CA GLY A 184 -19.33 4.81 -2.07
C GLY A 184 -18.58 6.10 -1.76
N ILE A 185 -17.30 5.96 -1.40
CA ILE A 185 -16.42 7.10 -1.07
C ILE A 185 -16.29 8.12 -2.21
N ALA A 186 -16.47 7.69 -3.46
CA ALA A 186 -16.50 8.52 -4.66
C ALA A 186 -17.87 8.42 -5.39
N TYR A 187 -18.93 8.09 -4.65
CA TYR A 187 -20.30 7.95 -5.15
C TYR A 187 -20.45 6.92 -6.28
N GLY A 188 -19.62 5.88 -6.29
CA GLY A 188 -19.64 4.80 -7.28
C GLY A 188 -19.01 5.17 -8.63
N LYS A 189 -18.26 6.28 -8.71
CA LYS A 189 -17.60 6.74 -9.95
C LYS A 189 -16.15 6.29 -10.07
N GLY A 190 -15.50 5.97 -8.96
CA GLY A 190 -14.09 5.62 -8.93
C GLY A 190 -13.83 4.11 -9.01
N GLY A 191 -14.68 3.32 -8.36
CA GLY A 191 -14.47 1.88 -8.22
C GLY A 191 -13.23 1.53 -7.37
N SER A 192 -12.67 0.35 -7.57
CA SER A 192 -11.55 -0.17 -6.74
C SER A 192 -10.31 0.71 -6.77
N MET A 193 -9.98 1.29 -7.93
CA MET A 193 -8.69 1.94 -8.12
C MET A 193 -8.67 3.40 -7.70
N HIS A 194 -9.82 4.06 -7.53
CA HIS A 194 -9.89 5.52 -7.41
C HIS A 194 -10.70 5.95 -6.18
N MET A 195 -10.11 5.75 -5.00
CA MET A 195 -10.69 6.15 -3.71
C MET A 195 -9.86 7.28 -3.11
N PHE A 196 -10.49 8.41 -2.75
CA PHE A 196 -9.80 9.59 -2.21
C PHE A 196 -10.37 9.95 -0.84
N ALA A 197 -9.53 10.50 0.03
CA ALA A 197 -9.95 11.02 1.33
C ALA A 197 -9.12 12.26 1.68
N LYS A 198 -9.41 12.89 2.83
CA LYS A 198 -8.63 14.04 3.30
C LYS A 198 -7.16 13.61 3.46
N ASN A 199 -6.25 14.37 2.84
CA ASN A 199 -4.81 14.08 2.84
C ASN A 199 -4.45 12.67 2.33
N PHE A 200 -5.35 12.04 1.57
CA PHE A 200 -5.12 10.78 0.87
C PHE A 200 -5.46 10.97 -0.61
N PHE A 201 -4.41 11.08 -1.42
CA PHE A 201 -4.47 11.53 -2.81
C PHE A 201 -4.71 10.38 -3.80
N GLY A 202 -5.44 9.37 -3.33
CA GLY A 202 -6.01 8.39 -4.23
C GLY A 202 -5.25 7.09 -4.35
N GLY A 203 -5.97 6.11 -4.88
CA GLY A 203 -5.38 5.07 -5.70
C GLY A 203 -5.23 5.55 -7.15
N ASN A 204 -4.09 5.20 -7.75
CA ASN A 204 -3.75 5.59 -9.11
C ASN A 204 -3.64 4.35 -10.01
N GLY A 205 -4.40 4.36 -11.11
CA GLY A 205 -4.47 3.24 -12.05
C GLY A 205 -3.32 3.17 -13.06
N ILE A 206 -2.57 4.28 -13.24
CA ILE A 206 -1.43 4.33 -14.15
C ILE A 206 -0.15 4.05 -13.34
N VAL A 207 0.51 2.94 -13.65
CA VAL A 207 1.70 2.45 -12.94
C VAL A 207 2.81 3.51 -12.96
N GLY A 208 3.23 3.95 -11.78
CA GLY A 208 4.33 4.90 -11.58
C GLY A 208 3.93 6.38 -11.68
N ALA A 209 2.74 6.70 -12.19
CA ALA A 209 2.29 8.07 -12.37
C ALA A 209 2.08 8.82 -11.05
N GLN A 210 1.78 8.09 -9.97
CA GLN A 210 1.60 8.67 -8.65
C GLN A 210 2.91 9.17 -8.03
N VAL A 211 4.07 8.71 -8.51
CA VAL A 211 5.36 9.06 -7.90
C VAL A 211 5.75 10.51 -8.15
N PRO A 212 5.74 11.01 -9.40
CA PRO A 212 5.89 12.44 -9.65
C PRO A 212 4.82 13.30 -8.98
N VAL A 213 3.58 12.81 -8.89
CA VAL A 213 2.48 13.52 -8.20
C VAL A 213 2.77 13.64 -6.71
N GLY A 214 3.27 12.58 -6.07
CA GLY A 214 3.72 12.59 -4.68
C GLY A 214 4.85 13.58 -4.44
N ALA A 215 5.84 13.63 -5.33
CA ALA A 215 6.89 14.66 -5.28
C ALA A 215 6.30 16.08 -5.40
N GLY A 216 5.31 16.28 -6.28
CA GLY A 216 4.60 17.55 -6.41
C GLY A 216 3.82 17.96 -5.14
N LEU A 217 3.23 16.99 -4.44
CA LEU A 217 2.56 17.24 -3.15
C LEU A 217 3.56 17.68 -2.07
N ALA A 218 4.74 17.05 -2.02
CA ALA A 218 5.82 17.44 -1.11
C ALA A 218 6.38 18.82 -1.45
N PHE A 219 6.54 19.13 -2.75
CA PHE A 219 6.90 20.48 -3.19
C PHE A 219 5.89 21.52 -2.73
N ALA A 220 4.59 21.23 -2.85
CA ALA A 220 3.55 22.12 -2.35
C ALA A 220 3.61 22.32 -0.83
N GLN A 221 3.89 21.26 -0.05
CA GLN A 221 4.10 21.36 1.41
C GLN A 221 5.25 22.31 1.73
N GLN A 222 6.41 22.09 1.10
CA GLN A 222 7.59 22.92 1.30
C GLN A 222 7.35 24.37 0.87
N TYR A 223 6.68 24.58 -0.26
CA TYR A 223 6.35 25.91 -0.78
C TYR A 223 5.45 26.69 0.18
N ASN A 224 4.51 26.00 0.83
CA ASN A 224 3.60 26.60 1.82
C ASN A 224 4.20 26.72 3.23
N GLY A 225 5.43 26.22 3.46
CA GLY A 225 6.03 26.17 4.80
C GLY A 225 5.32 25.21 5.76
N GLU A 226 4.69 24.15 5.24
CA GLU A 226 4.04 23.11 6.05
C GLU A 226 5.12 22.16 6.62
N ALA A 227 5.11 21.94 7.94
CA ALA A 227 6.02 21.01 8.62
C ALA A 227 5.53 19.55 8.56
N ASN A 228 5.04 19.12 7.39
CA ASN A 228 4.47 17.80 7.15
C ASN A 228 5.24 17.08 6.06
N THR A 229 5.20 15.74 6.07
CA THR A 229 5.82 14.90 5.05
C THR A 229 4.78 14.35 4.07
N THR A 230 5.21 13.99 2.87
CA THR A 230 4.40 13.21 1.93
C THR A 230 4.94 11.79 1.83
N VAL A 231 4.09 10.80 2.11
CA VAL A 231 4.37 9.39 1.86
C VAL A 231 3.88 9.01 0.45
N CYS A 232 4.82 8.61 -0.39
CA CYS A 232 4.55 8.24 -1.77
C CYS A 232 4.89 6.77 -2.03
N LEU A 233 3.86 5.97 -2.26
CA LEU A 233 3.97 4.52 -2.40
C LEU A 233 3.85 4.07 -3.86
N TYR A 234 4.66 3.09 -4.24
CA TYR A 234 4.64 2.45 -5.55
C TYR A 234 5.07 0.99 -5.46
N GLY A 235 4.63 0.16 -6.40
CA GLY A 235 5.00 -1.25 -6.41
C GLY A 235 6.41 -1.49 -6.98
N ASP A 236 6.98 -2.66 -6.71
CA ASP A 236 8.22 -3.16 -7.32
C ASP A 236 8.18 -3.07 -8.86
N GLY A 237 7.08 -3.46 -9.50
CA GLY A 237 6.92 -3.32 -10.94
C GLY A 237 6.91 -1.86 -11.43
N ALA A 238 6.49 -0.91 -10.58
CA ALA A 238 6.49 0.51 -10.89
C ALA A 238 7.89 1.15 -10.74
N SER A 239 8.80 0.54 -9.98
CA SER A 239 10.15 1.06 -9.75
C SER A 239 10.97 1.23 -11.04
N ASN A 240 10.64 0.46 -12.08
CA ASN A 240 11.32 0.49 -13.39
C ASN A 240 10.76 1.56 -14.34
N GLN A 241 9.83 2.40 -13.90
CA GLN A 241 9.27 3.48 -14.73
C GLN A 241 10.19 4.69 -14.75
N GLY A 242 10.48 5.25 -15.94
CA GLY A 242 11.39 6.40 -16.08
C GLY A 242 11.01 7.61 -15.23
N GLN A 243 9.72 7.92 -15.16
CA GLN A 243 9.19 9.03 -14.36
C GLN A 243 9.48 8.91 -12.85
N VAL A 244 9.71 7.70 -12.33
CA VAL A 244 10.09 7.47 -10.93
C VAL A 244 11.51 8.00 -10.68
N PHE A 245 12.44 7.71 -11.58
CA PHE A 245 13.82 8.22 -11.49
C PHE A 245 13.88 9.74 -11.67
N GLU A 246 13.06 10.30 -12.56
CA GLU A 246 12.91 11.75 -12.70
C GLU A 246 12.42 12.37 -11.39
N ALA A 247 11.41 11.78 -10.76
CA ALA A 247 10.89 12.24 -9.47
C ALA A 247 11.95 12.18 -8.36
N PHE A 248 12.77 11.12 -8.29
CA PHE A 248 13.86 11.04 -7.31
C PHE A 248 14.92 12.13 -7.52
N ASN A 249 15.33 12.34 -8.76
CA ASN A 249 16.32 13.36 -9.09
C ASN A 249 15.82 14.76 -8.70
N MET A 250 14.57 15.08 -9.02
CA MET A 250 13.96 16.37 -8.65
C MET A 250 13.74 16.51 -7.15
N ALA A 251 13.30 15.44 -6.48
CA ALA A 251 13.12 15.43 -5.03
C ALA A 251 14.43 15.71 -4.30
N LYS A 252 15.53 15.11 -4.76
CA LYS A 252 16.86 15.36 -4.19
C LYS A 252 17.38 16.76 -4.52
N LEU A 253 17.19 17.23 -5.76
CA LEU A 253 17.65 18.55 -6.18
C LEU A 253 17.02 19.68 -5.34
N TRP A 254 15.74 19.53 -4.98
CA TRP A 254 14.99 20.53 -4.21
C TRP A 254 14.89 20.23 -2.72
N ASN A 255 15.47 19.10 -2.26
CA ASN A 255 15.37 18.59 -0.90
C ASN A 255 13.90 18.55 -0.41
N LEU A 256 13.03 17.91 -1.19
CA LEU A 256 11.60 17.82 -0.89
C LEU A 256 11.32 16.94 0.33
N PRO A 257 10.31 17.26 1.17
CA PRO A 257 9.88 16.44 2.31
C PRO A 257 9.02 15.25 1.84
N VAL A 258 9.61 14.30 1.11
CA VAL A 258 8.93 13.13 0.55
C VAL A 258 9.60 11.82 0.96
N MET A 259 8.78 10.86 1.41
CA MET A 259 9.20 9.49 1.66
C MET A 259 8.72 8.58 0.53
N PHE A 260 9.66 8.07 -0.26
CA PHE A 260 9.38 7.11 -1.33
C PHE A 260 9.42 5.68 -0.78
N GLY A 261 8.28 4.99 -0.81
CA GLY A 261 8.13 3.61 -0.37
C GLY A 261 7.81 2.67 -1.53
N CYS A 262 8.66 1.67 -1.74
CA CYS A 262 8.44 0.60 -2.70
C CYS A 262 7.78 -0.59 -2.00
N GLU A 263 6.52 -0.88 -2.33
CA GLU A 263 5.78 -2.04 -1.87
C GLU A 263 6.11 -3.25 -2.76
N SER A 264 7.00 -4.13 -2.29
CA SER A 264 7.19 -5.45 -2.89
C SER A 264 6.24 -6.46 -2.25
N THR A 265 5.92 -7.53 -2.98
CA THR A 265 5.01 -8.59 -2.51
C THR A 265 5.54 -9.29 -1.24
N PHE A 266 6.86 -9.22 -0.98
CA PHE A 266 7.50 -9.85 0.18
C PHE A 266 8.07 -8.85 1.21
N GLN A 267 8.36 -7.61 0.84
CA GLN A 267 9.07 -6.62 1.66
C GLN A 267 8.69 -5.19 1.28
N ILE A 268 8.90 -4.22 2.17
CA ILE A 268 8.87 -2.80 1.82
C ILE A 268 10.32 -2.30 1.77
N VAL A 269 10.67 -1.59 0.70
CA VAL A 269 11.96 -0.90 0.58
C VAL A 269 11.71 0.61 0.59
N PHE A 270 12.31 1.33 1.52
CA PHE A 270 12.30 2.80 1.53
C PHE A 270 13.58 3.33 0.90
N TYR A 271 13.45 4.31 0.00
CA TYR A 271 14.62 4.98 -0.59
C TYR A 271 14.94 6.25 0.21
N PRO A 272 16.13 6.31 0.85
CA PRO A 272 16.50 7.43 1.70
C PRO A 272 17.02 8.58 0.85
N PHE A 273 16.12 9.37 0.26
CA PHE A 273 16.47 10.69 -0.24
C PHE A 273 16.01 11.76 0.75
N PHE A 274 16.66 11.75 1.92
CA PHE A 274 16.53 12.66 3.06
C PHE A 274 15.24 12.51 3.91
N SER A 275 15.41 12.46 5.25
CA SER A 275 14.40 12.35 6.32
C SER A 275 13.83 10.96 6.65
N MET A 276 14.54 10.28 7.56
CA MET A 276 14.12 9.36 8.64
C MET A 276 12.63 8.99 8.73
N LEU A 277 12.30 7.69 8.80
CA LEU A 277 11.11 7.24 9.53
C LEU A 277 11.20 5.81 10.08
N CYS A 278 11.37 5.79 11.40
CA CYS A 278 11.33 4.65 12.30
C CYS A 278 9.88 4.38 12.72
N CYS A 279 9.59 3.14 13.12
CA CYS A 279 8.31 2.66 13.65
C CYS A 279 8.02 3.22 15.08
N GLY A 280 8.15 4.53 15.28
CA GLY A 280 7.83 5.24 16.51
C GLY A 280 7.29 6.64 16.16
N ARG A 281 6.28 7.10 16.90
CA ARG A 281 5.56 8.38 16.73
C ARG A 281 6.43 9.48 16.10
N ILE A 282 6.04 9.97 14.92
CA ILE A 282 6.60 11.20 14.35
C ILE A 282 6.19 12.36 15.26
N ASN A 283 7.12 12.81 16.10
CA ASN A 283 7.04 14.14 16.68
C ASN A 283 8.05 15.02 15.94
N THR A 284 7.52 16.03 15.25
CA THR A 284 8.13 17.32 14.89
C THR A 284 9.65 17.33 14.69
N PHE A 285 10.09 17.46 13.44
CA PHE A 285 11.47 17.82 13.09
C PHE A 285 11.79 19.23 13.59
N ASP A 286 12.82 19.35 14.44
CA ASP A 286 13.56 20.60 14.59
C ASP A 286 14.44 20.80 13.35
N LEU A 287 14.43 22.06 12.88
CA LEU A 287 15.09 22.59 11.67
C LEU A 287 16.60 22.32 11.58
#